data_AF-A0A819JED0-F1
#
_entry.id   AF-A0A819JED0-F1
#
_cell.length_a   1.000
_cell.length_b   1.000
_cell.length_c   1.000
_cell.angle_alpha   90.00
_cell.angle_beta   90.00
_cell.angle_gamma   90.00
#
_symmetry.space_group_name_H-M   'P 1'
#
loop_
_entity.id
_entity.type
_entity.pdbx_description
1 polymer ?
#
loop_
_entity_poly.entity_id
_entity_poly.type
_entity_poly.pdbx_seq_one_letter_code
_entity_poly.pdbx_strand_id
1 'polypeptide(L)'
;MNASELTKSSQSKGFSIKLSYSQLLKERQSSNDKKLAPYNSILGVASSNVAAYSNGNDSYISYEDSYLYGIYMGIKWQCVEYARRWTFLRKSSVFERVIGANDIWNQIYYIEKVLDKEKIPLKKHSNGSPNRPINESYLIYPIQKS
;
A
#
# COMPACT_ATOMS: atom_id res chain seq x y z
N MET A 1 -6.40 -24.83 -59.46
CA MET A 1 -5.08 -24.18 -59.31
C MET A 1 -5.23 -23.01 -58.35
N ASN A 2 -4.46 -23.07 -57.27
CA ASN A 2 -4.11 -22.12 -56.20
C ASN A 2 -5.10 -21.13 -55.56
N ALA A 3 -5.13 -21.27 -54.22
CA ALA A 3 -5.38 -20.24 -53.22
C ALA A 3 -4.09 -19.50 -52.87
N SER A 4 -4.17 -18.18 -52.72
CA SER A 4 -3.33 -17.26 -51.90
C SER A 4 -3.65 -15.83 -52.35
N GLU A 5 -3.73 -14.78 -51.54
CA GLU A 5 -3.33 -14.57 -50.16
C GLU A 5 -4.04 -13.30 -49.65
N LEU A 6 -4.47 -13.37 -48.39
CA LEU A 6 -5.06 -12.30 -47.60
C LEU A 6 -3.96 -11.58 -46.80
N THR A 7 -4.28 -10.36 -46.38
CA THR A 7 -3.68 -9.56 -45.29
C THR A 7 -2.35 -8.82 -45.54
N LYS A 8 -2.48 -7.48 -45.66
CA LYS A 8 -1.40 -6.52 -45.40
C LYS A 8 -1.15 -6.46 -43.88
N SER A 9 0.05 -6.85 -43.44
CA SER A 9 0.50 -6.67 -42.06
C SER A 9 1.14 -5.29 -41.88
N SER A 10 0.74 -4.60 -40.82
CA SER A 10 1.33 -3.35 -40.34
C SER A 10 2.67 -3.63 -39.67
N GLN A 11 3.76 -3.09 -40.24
CA GLN A 11 5.09 -3.13 -39.61
C GLN A 11 5.11 -2.21 -38.38
N SER A 12 5.28 -2.80 -37.18
CA SER A 12 5.64 -2.06 -35.98
C SER A 12 7.15 -1.79 -35.98
N LYS A 13 7.55 -0.52 -35.91
CA LYS A 13 8.95 -0.14 -35.69
C LYS A 13 9.33 -0.46 -34.25
N GLY A 14 9.97 -1.61 -34.03
CA GLY A 14 10.55 -1.96 -32.74
C GLY A 14 11.77 -1.07 -32.43
N PHE A 15 11.70 -0.29 -31.35
CA PHE A 15 12.86 0.40 -30.80
C PHE A 15 13.62 -0.59 -29.91
N SER A 16 14.77 -1.09 -30.37
CA SER A 16 15.61 -2.01 -29.58
C SER A 16 16.70 -1.21 -28.90
N ILE A 17 16.58 -0.99 -27.59
CA ILE A 17 17.68 -0.44 -26.78
C ILE A 17 18.51 -1.61 -26.27
N LYS A 18 19.65 -1.88 -26.92
CA LYS A 18 20.67 -2.78 -26.37
C LYS A 18 21.60 -1.97 -25.45
N LEU A 19 21.22 -1.83 -24.18
CA LEU A 19 22.16 -1.38 -23.15
C LEU A 19 23.16 -2.50 -22.87
N SER A 20 24.45 -2.17 -22.82
CA SER A 20 25.49 -3.09 -22.39
C SER A 20 25.37 -3.35 -20.88
N TYR A 21 25.91 -4.49 -20.41
CA TYR A 21 25.90 -4.81 -18.98
C TYR A 21 26.63 -3.74 -18.14
N SER A 22 27.68 -3.13 -18.69
CA SER A 22 28.38 -2.01 -18.03
C SER A 22 27.55 -0.73 -17.99
N GLN A 23 26.70 -0.47 -18.98
CA GLN A 23 25.74 0.64 -18.96
C GLN A 23 24.64 0.41 -17.93
N LEU A 24 24.09 -0.82 -17.84
CA LEU A 24 23.12 -1.19 -16.80
C LEU A 24 23.70 -1.02 -15.38
N LEU A 25 24.98 -1.36 -15.18
CA LEU A 25 25.65 -1.17 -13.89
C LEU A 25 25.92 0.30 -13.57
N LYS A 26 26.23 1.14 -14.57
CA LYS A 26 26.40 2.59 -14.40
C LYS A 26 25.09 3.28 -14.03
N GLU A 27 23.99 2.92 -14.66
CA GLU A 27 22.66 3.43 -14.30
C GLU A 27 22.28 3.00 -12.87
N ARG A 28 22.56 1.75 -12.50
CA ARG A 28 22.35 1.21 -11.13
C ARG A 28 23.23 1.87 -10.07
N GLN A 29 24.41 2.35 -10.43
CA GLN A 29 25.29 3.08 -9.51
C GLN A 29 24.91 4.56 -9.37
N SER A 30 24.30 5.17 -10.41
CA SER A 30 23.78 6.55 -10.33
C SER A 30 22.50 6.68 -9.51
N SER A 31 21.81 5.57 -9.21
CA SER A 31 20.58 5.57 -8.39
C SER A 31 20.82 5.49 -6.87
N ASN A 32 22.05 5.74 -6.40
CA ASN A 32 22.36 5.71 -4.97
C ASN A 32 21.93 6.96 -4.19
N ASP A 33 21.45 8.01 -4.87
CA ASP A 33 20.56 8.97 -4.23
C ASP A 33 19.13 8.44 -4.34
N LYS A 34 18.68 7.72 -3.32
CA LYS A 34 17.27 7.29 -3.23
C LYS A 34 16.40 8.53 -3.06
N LYS A 35 16.06 9.18 -4.17
CA LYS A 35 15.22 10.36 -4.18
C LYS A 35 13.84 9.96 -3.64
N LEU A 36 13.55 10.39 -2.42
CA LEU A 36 12.27 10.16 -1.79
C LEU A 36 11.17 10.86 -2.59
N ALA A 37 10.03 10.19 -2.73
CA ALA A 37 8.88 10.81 -3.35
C ALA A 37 8.39 11.98 -2.47
N PRO A 38 8.04 13.13 -3.05
CA PRO A 38 7.56 14.29 -2.29
C PRO A 38 6.40 13.90 -1.35
N TYR A 39 6.33 14.52 -0.17
CA TYR A 39 5.18 14.37 0.72
C TYR A 39 3.87 14.59 -0.05
N ASN A 40 2.83 13.81 0.28
CA ASN A 40 1.49 13.90 -0.31
C ASN A 40 1.39 13.44 -1.79
N SER A 41 2.49 13.00 -2.41
CA SER A 41 2.43 12.37 -3.74
C SER A 41 1.83 10.95 -3.67
N ILE A 42 1.11 10.53 -4.70
CA ILE A 42 0.62 9.15 -4.81
C ILE A 42 1.79 8.26 -5.19
N LEU A 43 2.09 7.27 -4.35
CA LEU A 43 3.10 6.24 -4.60
C LEU A 43 2.58 5.08 -5.44
N GLY A 44 1.28 4.82 -5.31
CA GLY A 44 0.59 3.74 -5.98
C GLY A 44 -0.82 3.57 -5.45
N VAL A 45 -1.53 2.61 -6.04
CA VAL A 45 -2.90 2.27 -5.68
C VAL A 45 -2.94 0.77 -5.41
N ALA A 46 -3.42 0.38 -4.23
CA ALA A 46 -3.64 -1.04 -3.95
C ALA A 46 -4.66 -1.62 -4.96
N SER A 47 -4.61 -2.93 -5.21
CA SER A 47 -5.61 -3.64 -6.04
C SER A 47 -7.06 -3.39 -5.61
N SER A 48 -7.22 -2.92 -4.37
CA SER A 48 -8.46 -2.50 -3.77
C SER A 48 -8.92 -1.07 -4.13
N ASN A 49 -8.26 -0.39 -5.06
CA ASN A 49 -8.48 1.02 -5.45
C ASN A 49 -8.29 2.03 -4.31
N VAL A 50 -7.34 1.76 -3.41
CA VAL A 50 -6.98 2.68 -2.31
C VAL A 50 -5.59 3.23 -2.55
N ALA A 51 -5.48 4.56 -2.70
CA ALA A 51 -4.20 5.23 -2.94
C ALA A 51 -3.33 5.25 -1.68
N ALA A 52 -2.04 4.93 -1.86
CA ALA A 52 -0.99 5.12 -0.85
C ALA A 52 -0.25 6.42 -1.15
N TYR A 53 -0.18 7.30 -0.17
CA TYR A 53 0.48 8.60 -0.29
C TYR A 53 1.84 8.57 0.39
N SER A 54 2.79 9.31 -0.17
CA SER A 54 4.12 9.46 0.43
C SER A 54 4.02 10.27 1.72
N ASN A 55 4.60 9.72 2.79
CA ASN A 55 4.87 10.46 4.02
C ASN A 55 6.18 11.28 3.94
N GLY A 56 6.80 11.38 2.77
CA GLY A 56 8.08 12.07 2.57
C GLY A 56 9.26 11.22 3.03
N ASN A 57 9.41 10.97 4.33
CA ASN A 57 10.44 10.08 4.89
C ASN A 57 9.88 9.22 6.05
N ASP A 58 10.72 8.35 6.62
CA ASP A 58 10.34 7.36 7.65
C ASP A 58 9.98 7.96 9.02
N SER A 59 10.48 9.17 9.31
CA SER A 59 10.37 9.83 10.61
C SER A 59 9.49 11.09 10.56
N TYR A 60 8.98 11.45 9.39
CA TYR A 60 8.19 12.66 9.19
C TYR A 60 6.82 12.55 9.84
N ILE A 61 6.40 13.59 10.56
CA ILE A 61 5.05 13.72 11.12
C ILE A 61 4.51 15.06 10.63
N SER A 62 3.42 15.03 9.87
CA SER A 62 2.80 16.24 9.33
C SER A 62 2.01 17.04 10.37
N TYR A 63 1.52 16.35 11.43
CA TYR A 63 0.50 16.86 12.35
C TYR A 63 -0.82 17.26 11.66
N GLU A 64 -1.02 16.84 10.42
CA GLU A 64 -2.26 17.04 9.68
C GLU A 64 -3.18 15.83 9.84
N ASP A 65 -4.38 16.06 10.33
CA ASP A 65 -5.41 15.03 10.38
C ASP A 65 -5.97 14.72 8.99
N SER A 66 -6.21 13.43 8.74
CA SER A 66 -6.93 12.89 7.59
C SER A 66 -8.35 12.56 8.01
N TYR A 67 -9.33 13.06 7.25
CA TYR A 67 -10.75 12.74 7.41
C TYR A 67 -11.35 12.29 6.08
N LEU A 68 -12.28 11.33 6.14
CA LEU A 68 -13.08 10.94 4.99
C LEU A 68 -14.55 10.83 5.42
N TYR A 69 -15.42 11.61 4.78
CA TYR A 69 -16.82 11.78 5.16
C TYR A 69 -17.02 12.10 6.66
N GLY A 70 -16.16 12.95 7.22
CA GLY A 70 -16.19 13.34 8.63
C GLY A 70 -15.62 12.31 9.61
N ILE A 71 -15.12 11.17 9.13
CA ILE A 71 -14.54 10.11 9.97
C ILE A 71 -13.03 10.27 9.98
N TYR A 72 -12.45 10.32 11.18
CA TYR A 72 -11.01 10.44 11.37
C TYR A 72 -10.28 9.17 10.91
N MET A 73 -9.39 9.33 9.93
CA MET A 73 -8.58 8.24 9.38
C MET A 73 -7.24 8.13 10.09
N GLY A 74 -6.64 9.22 10.56
CA GLY A 74 -5.30 9.22 11.15
C GLY A 74 -4.51 10.48 10.78
N ILE A 75 -3.24 10.55 11.17
CA ILE A 75 -2.33 11.62 10.75
C ILE A 75 -1.82 11.30 9.34
N LYS A 76 -1.89 12.25 8.41
CA LYS A 76 -1.37 12.10 7.03
C LYS A 76 0.16 11.94 7.03
N TRP A 77 0.78 10.99 6.35
CA TRP A 77 0.26 9.77 5.71
C TRP A 77 0.85 8.56 6.42
N GLN A 78 0.60 8.50 7.72
CA GLN A 78 1.13 7.47 8.60
C GLN A 78 0.53 6.10 8.30
N CYS A 79 1.23 5.04 8.66
CA CYS A 79 0.81 3.67 8.39
C CYS A 79 -0.57 3.33 9.01
N VAL A 80 -0.88 3.87 10.20
CA VAL A 80 -2.18 3.69 10.86
C VAL A 80 -3.29 4.44 10.09
N GLU A 81 -2.99 5.59 9.49
CA GLU A 81 -3.94 6.31 8.62
C GLU A 81 -4.33 5.46 7.42
N TYR A 82 -3.34 4.92 6.73
CA TYR A 82 -3.56 4.10 5.56
C TYR A 82 -4.36 2.84 5.90
N ALA A 83 -4.01 2.15 6.99
CA ALA A 83 -4.72 0.96 7.44
C ALA A 83 -6.19 1.27 7.75
N ARG A 84 -6.49 2.34 8.51
CA ARG A 84 -7.88 2.71 8.84
C ARG A 84 -8.67 3.13 7.61
N ARG A 85 -8.08 3.95 6.73
CA ARG A 85 -8.73 4.39 5.48
C ARG A 85 -8.98 3.25 4.51
N TRP A 86 -8.05 2.31 4.41
CA TRP A 86 -8.25 1.09 3.62
C TRP A 86 -9.43 0.27 4.16
N THR A 87 -9.50 0.06 5.48
CA THR A 87 -10.62 -0.67 6.11
C THR A 87 -11.95 0.03 5.91
N PHE A 88 -11.97 1.35 6.02
CA PHE A 88 -13.18 2.13 5.79
C PHE A 88 -13.67 1.99 4.36
N LEU A 89 -12.81 2.22 3.36
CA LEU A 89 -13.18 2.15 1.95
C LEU A 89 -13.55 0.73 1.50
N ARG A 90 -13.01 -0.31 2.14
CA ARG A 90 -13.15 -1.70 1.68
C ARG A 90 -14.14 -2.54 2.48
N LYS A 91 -14.38 -2.17 3.73
CA LYS A 91 -15.21 -2.93 4.67
C LYS A 91 -16.28 -2.06 5.32
N SER A 92 -16.40 -0.79 4.93
CA SER A 92 -17.31 0.19 5.57
C SER A 92 -17.15 0.24 7.09
N SER A 93 -15.93 -0.01 7.57
CA SER A 93 -15.63 -0.24 8.98
C SER A 93 -14.33 0.45 9.39
N VAL A 94 -14.15 0.72 10.68
CA VAL A 94 -12.91 1.28 11.25
C VAL A 94 -12.50 0.51 12.50
N PHE A 95 -11.23 0.59 12.87
CA PHE A 95 -10.77 0.18 14.20
C PHE A 95 -10.50 1.41 15.07
N GLU A 96 -10.52 1.20 16.38
CA GLU A 96 -10.34 2.24 17.39
C GLU A 96 -8.99 2.97 17.29
N ARG A 97 -8.85 4.03 18.09
CA ARG A 97 -7.60 4.78 18.16
C ARG A 97 -6.50 3.92 18.78
N VAL A 98 -5.33 3.97 18.17
CA VAL A 98 -4.08 3.40 18.68
C VAL A 98 -3.00 4.47 18.67
N ILE A 99 -2.03 4.36 19.57
CA ILE A 99 -0.92 5.32 19.68
C ILE A 99 0.20 4.92 18.71
N GLY A 100 0.62 3.66 18.74
CA GLY A 100 1.56 3.08 17.77
C GLY A 100 0.92 2.03 16.87
N ALA A 101 1.53 1.76 15.71
CA ALA A 101 1.04 0.72 14.81
C ALA A 101 1.09 -0.69 15.43
N ASN A 102 2.09 -0.97 16.26
CA ASN A 102 2.21 -2.24 16.99
C ASN A 102 1.03 -2.49 17.95
N ASP A 103 0.45 -1.42 18.51
CA ASP A 103 -0.66 -1.54 19.47
C ASP A 103 -1.89 -2.21 18.86
N ILE A 104 -2.04 -2.17 17.53
CA ILE A 104 -3.10 -2.89 16.82
C ILE A 104 -3.12 -4.38 17.22
N TRP A 105 -1.96 -5.00 17.40
CA TRP A 105 -1.86 -6.41 17.76
C TRP A 105 -2.50 -6.73 19.12
N ASN A 106 -2.40 -5.83 20.11
CA ASN A 106 -2.84 -6.10 21.49
C ASN A 106 -4.13 -5.36 21.88
N GLN A 107 -4.47 -4.26 21.22
CA GLN A 107 -5.58 -3.40 21.61
C GLN A 107 -6.80 -3.57 20.69
N ILE A 108 -6.60 -3.97 19.44
CA ILE A 108 -7.69 -4.09 18.47
C ILE A 108 -8.15 -5.55 18.36
N TYR A 109 -9.43 -5.77 18.66
CA TYR A 109 -10.08 -7.09 18.65
C TYR A 109 -11.24 -7.18 17.66
N TYR A 110 -11.71 -6.05 17.16
CA TYR A 110 -12.77 -5.95 16.16
C TYR A 110 -12.54 -4.74 15.27
N ILE A 111 -13.18 -4.75 14.10
CA ILE A 111 -13.51 -3.53 13.36
C ILE A 111 -14.99 -3.23 13.58
N GLU A 112 -15.36 -1.97 13.62
CA GLU A 112 -16.74 -1.53 13.82
C GLU A 112 -17.27 -0.93 12.52
N LYS A 113 -18.41 -1.43 12.05
CA LYS A 113 -19.12 -0.87 10.90
C LYS A 113 -19.57 0.55 11.21
N VAL A 114 -19.37 1.45 10.26
CA VAL A 114 -19.60 2.89 10.50
C VAL A 114 -21.07 3.23 10.69
N LEU A 115 -21.97 2.56 9.95
CA LEU A 115 -23.40 2.89 9.90
C LEU A 115 -24.19 2.35 11.09
N ASP A 116 -24.08 1.05 11.35
CA ASP A 116 -24.89 0.33 12.33
C ASP A 116 -24.12 -0.02 13.62
N LYS A 117 -22.82 0.32 13.67
CA LYS A 117 -21.93 0.04 14.82
C LYS A 117 -21.74 -1.44 15.12
N GLU A 118 -22.05 -2.32 14.17
CA GLU A 118 -21.79 -3.75 14.32
C GLU A 118 -20.28 -4.00 14.45
N LYS A 119 -19.89 -4.76 15.48
CA LYS A 119 -18.50 -5.14 15.74
C LYS A 119 -18.19 -6.48 15.08
N ILE A 120 -17.29 -6.46 14.10
CA ILE A 120 -16.81 -7.65 13.40
C ILE A 120 -15.50 -8.09 14.08
N PRO A 121 -15.46 -9.26 14.74
CA PRO A 121 -14.28 -9.72 15.46
C PRO A 121 -13.11 -10.02 14.51
N LEU A 122 -11.90 -9.67 14.93
CA LEU A 122 -10.66 -9.98 14.23
C LEU A 122 -10.02 -11.24 14.82
N LYS A 123 -9.50 -12.09 13.94
CA LYS A 123 -8.71 -13.26 14.33
C LYS A 123 -7.22 -12.95 14.24
N LYS A 124 -6.48 -13.24 15.31
CA LYS A 124 -5.03 -13.03 15.38
C LYS A 124 -4.30 -14.30 14.96
N HIS A 125 -3.34 -14.15 14.05
CA HIS A 125 -2.47 -15.21 13.58
C HIS A 125 -1.02 -14.76 13.72
N SER A 126 -0.29 -15.35 14.67
CA SER A 126 1.13 -15.02 14.86
C SER A 126 1.95 -15.40 13.62
N ASN A 127 3.00 -14.65 13.36
CA ASN A 127 3.95 -15.02 12.31
C ASN A 127 4.53 -16.42 12.60
N GLY A 128 4.62 -17.28 11.59
CA GLY A 128 5.01 -18.69 11.74
C GLY A 128 3.89 -19.65 12.18
N SER A 129 2.65 -19.18 12.37
CA SER A 129 1.51 -20.07 12.62
C SER A 129 1.21 -20.96 11.39
N PRO A 130 0.53 -22.11 11.56
CA PRO A 130 0.12 -22.95 10.43
C PRO A 130 -0.93 -22.28 9.52
N ASN A 131 -1.51 -21.15 9.95
CA ASN A 131 -2.46 -20.40 9.15
C ASN A 131 -1.69 -19.48 8.20
N ARG A 132 -1.88 -19.70 6.90
CA ARG A 132 -1.28 -18.86 5.86
C ARG A 132 -1.92 -17.46 5.91
N PRO A 133 -1.15 -16.38 5.66
CA PRO A 133 -1.71 -15.06 5.46
C PRO A 133 -2.71 -15.08 4.31
N ILE A 134 -3.84 -14.39 4.50
CA ILE A 134 -4.84 -14.19 3.46
C ILE A 134 -4.84 -12.73 3.02
N ASN A 135 -5.24 -12.49 1.78
CA ASN A 135 -5.47 -11.13 1.31
C ASN A 135 -6.44 -10.40 2.24
N GLU A 136 -6.34 -9.06 2.27
CA GLU A 136 -7.23 -8.21 3.07
C GLU A 136 -7.06 -8.38 4.60
N SER A 137 -5.88 -8.86 5.05
CA SER A 137 -5.47 -8.91 6.46
C SER A 137 -4.50 -7.78 6.82
N TYR A 138 -4.43 -7.41 8.11
CA TYR A 138 -3.36 -6.53 8.61
C TYR A 138 -2.08 -7.32 8.89
N LEU A 139 -0.95 -6.79 8.44
CA LEU A 139 0.38 -7.23 8.86
C LEU A 139 0.92 -6.23 9.88
N ILE A 140 1.18 -6.69 11.10
CA ILE A 140 1.63 -5.85 12.21
C ILE A 140 3.07 -6.21 12.57
N TYR A 141 3.94 -5.21 12.63
CA TYR A 141 5.33 -5.37 13.05
C TYR A 141 5.48 -5.03 14.55
N PRO A 142 6.32 -5.79 15.29
CA PRO A 142 6.68 -5.43 16.65
C PRO A 142 7.53 -4.16 16.67
N ILE A 143 7.63 -3.53 17.84
CA ILE A 143 8.61 -2.47 18.08
C ILE A 143 10.02 -3.06 17.88
N GLN A 144 10.79 -2.46 16.98
CA GLN A 144 12.17 -2.85 16.75
C GLN A 144 13.05 -2.22 17.83
N LYS A 145 13.90 -3.01 18.47
CA LYS A 145 14.94 -2.47 19.35
C LYS A 145 16.04 -1.90 18.46
N SER A 146 16.42 -0.65 18.73
CA SER A 146 17.59 0.02 18.17
C SER A 146 18.88 -0.64 18.63
#